data_AF-A0A917RMW5-F1
#
_entry.id   AF-A0A917RMW5-F1
#
_cell.length_a   1.000
_cell.length_b   1.000
_cell.length_c   1.000
_cell.angle_alpha   90.00
_cell.angle_beta   90.00
_cell.angle_gamma   90.00
#
_symmetry.space_group_name_H-M   'P 1'
#
loop_
_entity.id
_entity.type
_entity.pdbx_description
1 polymer ?
#
loop_
_entity_poly.entity_id
_entity_poly.type
_entity_poly.pdbx_seq_one_letter_code
_entity_poly.pdbx_strand_id
1 'polypeptide(L)'
;MVTRTVVTPTGTYRTVEGERLRTEALVVIALLDEWTGAAPEQVRALSRTPCVRAHVTDGYLVLTGVPARAMPGLATADRTVTVRIERRGHRNQDVDLVVPSGSDLPWFGPALALDSAVVAVAGRVREADHPNAPVPGAALEFRGAAGGQLVALRAPLAFAHEAGIAVSGCALTPIGTATAGPAASGSIRVVVTPSADIGGGTVLALGPPEREEHVIAARVEPGNTVVLRIPLARTVIDGTPVRLFGAGGLSAPTMLARAVHPGDGVIVSAAASTAGVIEVSDGARTELRATGLRSDTDGRWRLDGVRGIPRVTLTVSAPGLTTVGPVVHLLSAAADPNVIDIDLPA
;
A
#
# COMPACT_ATOMS: atom_id res chain seq x y z
N MET A 1 -37.07 22.08 -28.92
CA MET A 1 -37.93 20.91 -28.71
C MET A 1 -37.38 19.79 -29.57
N VAL A 2 -37.08 18.60 -29.03
CA VAL A 2 -36.60 17.47 -29.85
C VAL A 2 -37.79 16.54 -30.05
N THR A 3 -38.26 16.42 -31.28
CA THR A 3 -39.36 15.54 -31.66
C THR A 3 -38.80 14.19 -32.11
N ARG A 4 -39.45 13.09 -31.72
CA ARG A 4 -39.13 11.75 -32.22
C ARG A 4 -40.29 11.24 -33.06
N THR A 5 -39.99 10.79 -34.26
CA THR A 5 -40.94 10.09 -35.12
C THR A 5 -40.93 8.62 -34.76
N VAL A 6 -42.07 8.08 -34.35
CA VAL A 6 -42.21 6.66 -34.02
C VAL A 6 -43.26 6.04 -34.95
N VAL A 7 -42.95 4.89 -35.51
CA VAL A 7 -43.86 4.11 -36.36
C VAL A 7 -44.76 3.27 -35.45
N THR A 8 -46.07 3.42 -35.58
CA THR A 8 -47.05 2.61 -34.85
C THR A 8 -47.21 1.23 -35.52
N PRO A 9 -47.82 0.24 -34.84
CA PRO A 9 -48.08 -1.07 -35.42
C PRO A 9 -48.93 -1.06 -36.70
N THR A 10 -49.66 0.04 -36.97
CA THR A 10 -50.47 0.24 -38.18
C THR A 10 -49.73 1.00 -39.30
N GLY A 11 -48.42 1.21 -39.16
CA GLY A 11 -47.60 1.88 -40.18
C GLY A 11 -47.79 3.39 -40.25
N THR A 12 -48.45 4.01 -39.27
CA THR A 12 -48.60 5.46 -39.19
C THR A 12 -47.46 6.08 -38.39
N TYR A 13 -46.93 7.20 -38.86
CA TYR A 13 -45.91 7.97 -38.16
C TYR A 13 -46.58 8.91 -37.17
N ARG A 14 -46.22 8.84 -35.88
CA ARG A 14 -46.58 9.88 -34.91
C ARG A 14 -45.34 10.62 -34.43
N THR A 15 -45.48 11.92 -34.29
CA THR A 15 -44.48 12.77 -33.66
C THR A 15 -44.80 12.82 -32.18
N VAL A 16 -43.92 12.27 -31.35
CA VAL A 16 -44.04 12.38 -29.89
C VAL A 16 -43.06 13.45 -29.43
N GLU A 17 -43.47 14.28 -28.48
CA GLU A 17 -42.53 15.13 -27.76
C GLU A 17 -41.48 14.23 -27.10
N GLY A 18 -40.23 14.34 -27.54
CA GLY A 18 -39.14 13.73 -26.83
C GLY A 18 -38.86 14.58 -25.61
N GLU A 19 -38.88 13.99 -24.41
CA GLU A 19 -38.18 14.57 -23.28
C GLU A 19 -36.76 14.90 -23.74
N ARG A 20 -36.38 16.18 -23.66
CA ARG A 20 -34.96 16.54 -23.67
C ARG A 20 -34.38 15.91 -22.42
N LEU A 21 -33.88 14.69 -22.53
CA LEU A 21 -33.02 14.08 -21.53
C LEU A 21 -31.75 14.92 -21.52
N ARG A 22 -31.76 15.99 -20.71
CA ARG A 22 -30.57 16.80 -20.47
C ARG A 22 -29.63 15.91 -19.68
N THR A 23 -28.50 15.61 -20.30
CA THR A 23 -27.37 15.06 -19.56
C THR A 23 -26.79 16.22 -18.77
N GLU A 24 -26.73 16.07 -17.46
CA GLU A 24 -26.25 17.08 -16.53
C GLU A 24 -24.98 16.59 -15.84
N ALA A 25 -24.18 17.53 -15.34
CA ALA A 25 -23.12 17.20 -14.41
C ALA A 25 -23.75 16.74 -13.09
N LEU A 26 -23.41 15.53 -12.67
CA LEU A 26 -23.92 14.91 -11.46
C LEU A 26 -22.93 15.08 -10.31
N VAL A 27 -21.64 14.83 -10.58
CA VAL A 27 -20.57 14.89 -9.59
C VAL A 27 -19.36 15.55 -10.19
N VAL A 28 -18.71 16.42 -9.42
CA VAL A 28 -17.42 17.02 -9.74
C VAL A 28 -16.49 16.84 -8.54
N ILE A 29 -15.35 16.19 -8.77
CA ILE A 29 -14.35 15.89 -7.72
C ILE A 29 -12.96 16.21 -8.25
N ALA A 30 -12.17 16.95 -7.48
CA ALA A 30 -10.75 17.16 -7.79
C ALA A 30 -9.98 15.85 -7.63
N LEU A 31 -9.13 15.51 -8.60
CA LEU A 31 -8.20 14.39 -8.53
C LEU A 31 -6.84 14.91 -8.12
N LEU A 32 -6.22 14.28 -7.13
CA LEU A 32 -4.90 14.65 -6.63
C LEU A 32 -3.99 13.42 -6.66
N ASP A 33 -2.82 13.53 -7.26
CA ASP A 33 -1.78 12.50 -7.14
C ASP A 33 -1.23 12.48 -5.70
N GLU A 34 -1.23 11.31 -5.06
CA GLU A 34 -0.78 11.15 -3.66
C GLU A 34 0.66 11.64 -3.40
N TRP A 35 1.53 11.64 -4.41
CA TRP A 35 2.93 12.04 -4.30
C TRP A 35 3.11 13.55 -4.37
N THR A 36 2.48 14.19 -5.33
CA THR A 36 2.68 15.60 -5.65
C THR A 36 1.62 16.50 -5.02
N GLY A 37 0.45 15.97 -4.68
CA GLY A 37 -0.74 16.75 -4.31
C GLY A 37 -1.27 17.60 -5.47
N ALA A 38 -0.77 17.39 -6.69
CA ALA A 38 -1.17 18.12 -7.89
C ALA A 38 -2.16 17.30 -8.72
N ALA A 39 -2.80 17.97 -9.69
CA ALA A 39 -3.66 17.31 -10.65
C ALA A 39 -2.86 16.26 -11.46
N PRO A 40 -3.32 15.00 -11.50
CA PRO A 40 -2.63 13.92 -12.20
C PRO A 40 -2.81 14.04 -13.72
N GLU A 41 -1.73 13.77 -14.46
CA GLU A 41 -1.76 13.71 -15.92
C GLU A 41 -2.19 12.33 -16.44
N GLN A 42 -2.74 12.30 -17.67
CA GLN A 42 -3.08 11.08 -18.41
C GLN A 42 -4.00 10.11 -17.64
N VAL A 43 -5.01 10.67 -16.97
CA VAL A 43 -6.02 9.90 -16.24
C VAL A 43 -7.25 9.67 -17.10
N ARG A 44 -7.77 8.45 -17.06
CA ARG A 44 -9.03 8.06 -17.66
C ARG A 44 -9.98 7.57 -16.56
N ALA A 45 -11.26 7.87 -16.70
CA ALA A 45 -12.30 7.37 -15.80
C ALA A 45 -13.35 6.58 -16.58
N LEU A 46 -13.87 5.52 -15.97
CA LEU A 46 -14.92 4.66 -16.49
C LEU A 46 -15.97 4.46 -15.40
N SER A 47 -17.23 4.82 -15.68
CA SER A 47 -18.33 4.52 -14.75
C SER A 47 -18.68 3.04 -14.85
N ARG A 48 -18.83 2.37 -13.70
CA ARG A 48 -19.45 1.04 -13.61
C ARG A 48 -20.94 1.12 -13.23
N THR A 49 -21.41 2.29 -12.82
CA THR A 49 -22.82 2.53 -12.51
C THR A 49 -23.61 2.78 -13.80
N PRO A 50 -24.75 2.08 -14.01
CA PRO A 50 -25.63 2.31 -15.15
C PRO A 50 -26.10 3.77 -15.25
N CYS A 51 -26.32 4.24 -16.48
CA CYS A 51 -26.81 5.61 -16.76
C CYS A 51 -25.89 6.75 -16.32
N VAL A 52 -24.71 6.45 -15.79
CA VAL A 52 -23.64 7.41 -15.48
C VAL A 52 -22.50 7.22 -16.47
N ARG A 53 -21.94 8.33 -16.95
CA ARG A 53 -20.68 8.38 -17.69
C ARG A 53 -19.65 9.12 -16.86
N ALA A 54 -18.44 8.58 -16.79
CA ALA A 54 -17.31 9.22 -16.13
C ALA A 54 -16.32 9.71 -17.19
N HIS A 55 -15.72 10.88 -16.95
CA HIS A 55 -14.59 11.39 -17.70
C HIS A 55 -13.73 12.28 -16.80
N VAL A 56 -12.51 12.55 -17.24
CA VAL A 56 -11.59 13.44 -16.53
C VAL A 56 -11.31 14.66 -17.40
N THR A 57 -11.40 15.85 -16.82
CA THR A 57 -11.07 17.12 -17.47
C THR A 57 -10.38 18.04 -16.48
N ASP A 58 -9.25 18.64 -16.87
CA ASP A 58 -8.50 19.61 -16.07
C ASP A 58 -8.21 19.18 -14.62
N GLY A 59 -7.92 17.89 -14.41
CA GLY A 59 -7.66 17.34 -13.08
C GLY A 59 -8.91 17.04 -12.25
N TYR A 60 -10.11 17.13 -12.83
CA TYR A 60 -11.37 16.80 -12.17
C TYR A 60 -11.98 15.53 -12.77
N LEU A 61 -12.46 14.65 -11.89
CA LEU A 61 -13.42 13.61 -12.24
C LEU A 61 -14.80 14.24 -12.37
N VAL A 62 -15.40 14.11 -13.54
CA VAL A 62 -16.75 14.59 -13.83
C VAL A 62 -17.64 13.41 -14.17
N LEU A 63 -18.71 13.24 -13.39
CA LEU A 63 -19.77 12.29 -13.67
C LEU A 63 -20.94 13.00 -14.33
N THR A 64 -21.45 12.41 -15.40
CA THR A 64 -22.57 12.95 -16.16
C THR A 64 -23.65 11.90 -16.37
N GLY A 65 -24.89 12.33 -16.44
CA GLY A 65 -26.01 11.43 -16.73
C GLY A 65 -27.34 12.17 -16.67
N VAL A 66 -28.43 11.42 -16.77
CA VAL A 66 -29.77 11.97 -16.52
C VAL A 66 -30.06 11.79 -15.03
N PRO A 67 -30.23 12.85 -14.22
CA PRO A 67 -30.34 12.76 -12.75
C PRO A 67 -31.31 11.69 -12.27
N ALA A 68 -32.54 11.69 -12.80
CA ALA A 68 -33.59 10.75 -12.40
C ALA A 68 -33.27 9.26 -12.70
N ARG A 69 -32.35 8.98 -13.63
CA ARG A 69 -31.93 7.61 -13.99
C ARG A 69 -30.60 7.22 -13.36
N ALA A 70 -29.68 8.16 -13.26
CA ALA A 70 -28.35 7.97 -12.72
C ALA A 70 -28.36 7.89 -11.18
N MET A 71 -29.23 8.67 -10.53
CA MET A 71 -29.36 8.76 -9.08
C MET A 71 -30.84 8.71 -8.66
N PRO A 72 -31.57 7.63 -8.98
CA PRO A 72 -32.99 7.54 -8.72
C PRO A 72 -33.25 7.64 -7.22
N GLY A 73 -34.07 8.57 -6.74
CA GLY A 73 -34.37 8.72 -5.32
C GLY A 73 -33.21 9.30 -4.49
N LEU A 74 -32.36 10.14 -5.09
CA LEU A 74 -31.34 10.91 -4.35
C LEU A 74 -31.96 11.82 -3.28
N ALA A 75 -33.18 12.31 -3.46
CA ALA A 75 -33.84 13.19 -2.48
C ALA A 75 -34.05 12.55 -1.10
N THR A 76 -34.01 11.22 -0.99
CA THR A 76 -34.36 10.50 0.25
C THR A 76 -33.34 9.47 0.72
N ALA A 77 -32.35 9.12 -0.11
CA ALA A 77 -31.32 8.15 0.24
C ALA A 77 -30.02 8.43 -0.51
N ASP A 78 -28.91 8.14 0.16
CA ASP A 78 -27.55 8.26 -0.40
C ASP A 78 -27.41 7.37 -1.64
N ARG A 79 -26.58 7.83 -2.58
CA ARG A 79 -26.34 7.14 -3.85
C ARG A 79 -24.87 6.89 -4.08
N THR A 80 -24.53 5.61 -4.20
CA THR A 80 -23.18 5.17 -4.54
C THR A 80 -23.01 5.10 -6.06
N VAL A 81 -21.98 5.76 -6.56
CA VAL A 81 -21.51 5.64 -7.94
C VAL A 81 -20.12 5.03 -7.95
N THR A 82 -19.97 3.88 -8.60
CA THR A 82 -18.69 3.19 -8.72
C THR A 82 -17.98 3.62 -10.00
N VAL A 83 -16.74 4.08 -9.86
CA VAL A 83 -15.90 4.56 -10.96
C VAL A 83 -14.56 3.84 -10.93
N ARG A 84 -14.09 3.39 -12.08
CA ARG A 84 -12.72 2.91 -12.29
C ARG A 84 -11.87 4.04 -12.84
N ILE A 85 -10.81 4.38 -12.13
CA ILE A 85 -9.79 5.32 -12.57
C ILE A 85 -8.59 4.53 -13.11
N GLU A 86 -8.14 4.89 -14.30
CA GLU A 86 -7.01 4.27 -14.99
C GLU A 86 -5.96 5.34 -15.26
N ARG A 87 -4.71 5.06 -14.90
CA ARG A 87 -3.57 5.94 -15.17
C ARG A 87 -2.42 5.10 -15.68
N ARG A 88 -1.74 5.58 -16.72
CA ARG A 88 -0.61 4.86 -17.33
C ARG A 88 0.48 4.60 -16.29
N GLY A 89 0.98 3.37 -16.23
CA GLY A 89 2.04 2.97 -15.29
C GLY A 89 1.58 2.83 -13.83
N HIS A 90 0.28 2.94 -13.56
CA HIS A 90 -0.28 2.82 -12.21
C HIS A 90 -1.32 1.70 -12.17
N ARG A 91 -1.65 1.26 -10.95
CA ARG A 91 -2.75 0.33 -10.74
C ARG A 91 -4.08 1.02 -11.03
N ASN A 92 -5.03 0.26 -11.57
CA ASN A 92 -6.40 0.77 -11.70
C ASN A 92 -7.05 0.86 -10.32
N GLN A 93 -7.69 1.98 -10.04
CA GLN A 93 -8.32 2.28 -8.76
C GLN A 93 -9.83 2.29 -8.94
N ASP A 94 -10.53 1.37 -8.28
CA ASP A 94 -11.99 1.35 -8.23
C ASP A 94 -12.43 2.16 -7.00
N VAL A 95 -13.29 3.15 -7.22
CA VAL A 95 -13.72 4.11 -6.19
C VAL A 95 -15.24 4.17 -6.14
N ASP A 96 -15.78 4.01 -4.94
CA ASP A 96 -17.19 4.20 -4.63
C ASP A 96 -17.42 5.62 -4.11
N LEU A 97 -18.11 6.42 -4.91
CA LEU A 97 -18.47 7.80 -4.58
C LEU A 97 -19.87 7.82 -3.98
N VAL A 98 -19.99 8.18 -2.71
CA VAL A 98 -21.27 8.32 -2.03
C VAL A 98 -21.76 9.75 -2.14
N VAL A 99 -22.82 9.96 -2.93
CA VAL A 99 -23.53 11.23 -3.02
C VAL A 99 -24.60 11.27 -1.93
N PRO A 100 -24.53 12.21 -0.97
CA PRO A 100 -25.49 12.28 0.13
C PRO A 100 -26.91 12.54 -0.33
N SER A 101 -27.88 11.99 0.38
CA SER A 101 -29.29 12.26 0.17
C SER A 101 -29.60 13.76 0.23
N GLY A 102 -30.48 14.22 -0.67
CA GLY A 102 -30.89 15.62 -0.76
C GLY A 102 -29.84 16.56 -1.36
N SER A 103 -28.70 16.06 -1.87
CA SER A 103 -27.69 16.90 -2.51
C SER A 103 -28.21 17.57 -3.80
N ASP A 104 -27.85 18.84 -3.98
CA ASP A 104 -27.99 19.53 -5.27
C ASP A 104 -26.98 19.01 -6.29
N LEU A 105 -27.35 19.04 -7.58
CA LEU A 105 -26.49 18.61 -8.68
C LEU A 105 -25.99 19.82 -9.49
N PRO A 106 -24.70 19.86 -9.88
CA PRO A 106 -23.66 18.87 -9.56
C PRO A 106 -23.27 18.89 -8.09
N TRP A 107 -23.11 17.70 -7.50
CA TRP A 107 -22.55 17.55 -6.17
C TRP A 107 -21.03 17.66 -6.23
N PHE A 108 -20.46 18.52 -5.39
CA PHE A 108 -19.01 18.71 -5.28
C PHE A 108 -18.50 17.87 -4.11
N GLY A 109 -17.82 16.77 -4.43
CA GLY A 109 -17.26 15.87 -3.43
C GLY A 109 -15.88 16.30 -2.94
N PRO A 110 -15.39 15.68 -1.85
CA PRO A 110 -14.01 15.88 -1.41
C PRO A 110 -13.03 15.42 -2.50
N ALA A 111 -11.82 15.99 -2.49
CA ALA A 111 -10.78 15.60 -3.43
C ALA A 111 -10.46 14.10 -3.31
N LEU A 112 -10.35 13.43 -4.45
CA LEU A 112 -10.01 12.02 -4.56
C LEU A 112 -8.51 11.88 -4.77
N ALA A 113 -7.82 11.31 -3.78
CA ALA A 113 -6.43 10.94 -3.90
C ALA A 113 -6.28 9.72 -4.83
N LEU A 114 -5.43 9.85 -5.84
CA LEU A 114 -5.07 8.78 -6.76
C LEU A 114 -3.75 8.14 -6.35
N ASP A 115 -3.72 6.82 -6.41
CA ASP A 115 -2.51 6.04 -6.13
C ASP A 115 -1.32 6.55 -6.93
N SER A 116 -0.21 6.78 -6.24
CA SER A 116 1.06 7.15 -6.85
C SER A 116 1.96 5.95 -7.15
N ALA A 117 3.01 6.21 -7.93
CA ALA A 117 4.08 5.25 -8.15
C ALA A 117 4.70 4.79 -6.82
N VAL A 118 5.10 3.52 -6.81
CA VAL A 118 5.83 2.89 -5.71
C VAL A 118 7.32 2.93 -6.06
N VAL A 119 8.14 3.50 -5.20
CA VAL A 119 9.60 3.57 -5.39
C VAL A 119 10.33 2.88 -4.25
N ALA A 120 11.56 2.41 -4.49
CA ALA A 120 12.46 2.01 -3.42
C ALA A 120 13.35 3.19 -2.96
N VAL A 121 13.85 3.09 -1.74
CA VAL A 121 14.90 3.95 -1.19
C VAL A 121 16.03 3.04 -0.72
N ALA A 122 17.26 3.35 -1.09
CA ALA A 122 18.41 2.52 -0.74
C ALA A 122 19.67 3.37 -0.57
N GLY A 123 20.70 2.79 0.01
CA GLY A 123 22.00 3.44 0.10
C GLY A 123 22.99 2.64 0.93
N ARG A 124 24.04 3.32 1.38
CA ARG A 124 25.06 2.77 2.27
C ARG A 124 25.24 3.63 3.51
N VAL A 125 25.60 2.98 4.61
CA VAL A 125 26.09 3.59 5.84
C VAL A 125 27.56 3.24 5.98
N ARG A 126 28.40 4.26 6.11
CA ARG A 126 29.85 4.11 6.28
C ARG A 126 30.34 4.98 7.42
N GLU A 127 31.52 4.70 7.95
CA GLU A 127 32.24 5.64 8.80
C GLU A 127 32.65 6.87 7.96
N ALA A 128 32.59 8.06 8.56
CA ALA A 128 33.01 9.29 7.89
C ALA A 128 34.53 9.42 7.76
N ASP A 129 35.26 8.77 8.67
CA ASP A 129 36.71 8.79 8.69
C ASP A 129 37.28 7.72 7.74
N HIS A 130 38.42 8.01 7.11
CA HIS A 130 39.11 7.06 6.25
C HIS A 130 39.47 5.78 7.05
N PRO A 131 39.14 4.58 6.54
CA PRO A 131 38.91 4.23 5.14
C PRO A 131 37.45 4.29 4.63
N ASN A 132 36.52 4.87 5.39
CA ASN A 132 35.07 4.81 5.15
C ASN A 132 34.55 3.37 5.19
N ALA A 133 34.90 2.66 6.28
CA ALA A 133 34.49 1.29 6.48
C ALA A 133 32.94 1.18 6.49
N PRO A 134 32.37 0.09 5.97
CA PRO A 134 30.93 -0.14 6.07
C PRO A 134 30.51 -0.28 7.53
N VAL A 135 29.36 0.29 7.90
CA VAL A 135 28.81 0.18 9.25
C VAL A 135 27.66 -0.82 9.25
N PRO A 136 27.87 -2.06 9.71
CA PRO A 136 26.82 -3.07 9.74
C PRO A 136 25.83 -2.84 10.88
N GLY A 137 24.56 -3.14 10.65
CA GLY A 137 23.52 -3.08 11.68
C GLY A 137 23.13 -1.68 12.14
N ALA A 138 23.62 -0.62 11.50
CA ALA A 138 23.20 0.76 11.74
C ALA A 138 21.68 0.88 11.63
N ALA A 139 21.03 1.47 12.62
CA ALA A 139 19.60 1.65 12.64
C ALA A 139 19.23 2.92 11.87
N LEU A 140 18.34 2.80 10.89
CA LEU A 140 17.80 3.93 10.15
C LEU A 140 16.35 4.15 10.57
N GLU A 141 16.13 5.24 11.29
CA GLU A 141 14.81 5.71 11.65
C GLU A 141 14.22 6.53 10.51
N PHE A 142 13.06 6.10 10.03
CA PHE A 142 12.36 6.68 8.89
C PHE A 142 11.13 7.44 9.37
N ARG A 143 11.18 8.77 9.31
CA ARG A 143 10.07 9.66 9.67
C ARG A 143 9.58 10.43 8.45
N GLY A 144 8.37 10.98 8.53
CA GLY A 144 7.81 11.85 7.50
C GLY A 144 6.44 12.36 7.88
N ALA A 145 5.98 13.39 7.17
CA ALA A 145 4.65 13.95 7.34
C ALA A 145 3.76 13.46 6.18
N ALA A 146 2.95 12.43 6.45
CA ALA A 146 2.01 11.86 5.49
C ALA A 146 0.58 11.79 6.06
N GLY A 147 0.21 12.75 6.92
CA GLY A 147 -1.06 12.70 7.66
C GLY A 147 -1.08 11.66 8.81
N GLY A 148 0.09 11.14 9.18
CA GLY A 148 0.29 10.16 10.26
C GLY A 148 1.77 9.86 10.49
N GLN A 149 2.06 8.81 11.26
CA GLN A 149 3.40 8.33 11.57
C GLN A 149 3.83 7.22 10.60
N LEU A 150 5.00 7.38 9.99
CA LEU A 150 5.57 6.39 9.09
C LEU A 150 6.16 5.23 9.89
N VAL A 151 5.91 4.01 9.45
CA VAL A 151 6.58 2.81 9.95
C VAL A 151 7.18 2.07 8.76
N ALA A 152 8.50 2.06 8.69
CA ALA A 152 9.25 1.34 7.67
C ALA A 152 9.31 -0.15 7.99
N LEU A 153 9.01 -0.98 6.98
CA LEU A 153 8.98 -2.43 7.05
C LEU A 153 10.21 -3.00 6.34
N ARG A 154 10.83 -4.04 6.92
CA ARG A 154 11.99 -4.72 6.29
C ARG A 154 11.61 -5.52 5.04
N ALA A 155 10.35 -5.92 4.93
CA ALA A 155 9.76 -6.56 3.77
C ALA A 155 8.38 -5.93 3.50
N PRO A 156 7.98 -5.77 2.22
CA PRO A 156 6.70 -5.16 1.89
C PRO A 156 5.50 -6.05 2.27
N LEU A 157 4.32 -5.45 2.37
CA LEU A 157 3.06 -6.15 2.58
C LEU A 157 2.69 -6.98 1.33
N ALA A 158 2.08 -8.13 1.55
CA ALA A 158 1.61 -9.02 0.48
C ALA A 158 0.14 -8.73 0.12
N PHE A 159 -0.64 -8.16 1.04
CA PHE A 159 -2.05 -7.85 0.81
C PHE A 159 -2.37 -6.36 0.93
N ALA A 160 -3.52 -6.00 0.37
CA ALA A 160 -4.13 -4.71 0.64
C ALA A 160 -4.85 -4.78 2.00
N HIS A 161 -4.76 -3.71 2.78
CA HIS A 161 -5.55 -3.48 3.99
C HIS A 161 -6.14 -2.07 3.93
N GLU A 162 -7.41 -1.94 4.32
CA GLU A 162 -8.12 -0.66 4.30
C GLU A 162 -7.62 0.30 5.38
N ALA A 163 -7.93 1.59 5.23
CA ALA A 163 -7.73 2.55 6.31
C ALA A 163 -8.54 2.16 7.55
N GLY A 164 -8.02 2.46 8.74
CA GLY A 164 -8.66 2.11 10.01
C GLY A 164 -8.42 0.67 10.49
N ILE A 165 -7.74 -0.17 9.70
CA ILE A 165 -7.31 -1.50 10.15
C ILE A 165 -6.28 -1.37 11.27
N ALA A 166 -6.39 -2.27 12.26
CA ALA A 166 -5.52 -2.31 13.42
C ALA A 166 -4.09 -2.72 13.07
N VAL A 167 -3.14 -2.01 13.67
CA VAL A 167 -1.71 -2.32 13.63
C VAL A 167 -1.23 -2.46 15.06
N SER A 168 -0.84 -3.67 15.44
CA SER A 168 -0.41 -3.97 16.81
C SER A 168 1.04 -4.41 16.80
N GLY A 169 1.82 -4.05 17.82
CA GLY A 169 3.09 -4.73 18.07
C GLY A 169 2.85 -6.19 18.41
N CYS A 170 3.66 -7.10 17.88
CA CYS A 170 3.58 -8.53 18.17
C CYS A 170 4.89 -9.01 18.80
N ALA A 171 4.81 -9.57 20.00
CA ALA A 171 5.98 -10.21 20.62
C ALA A 171 6.24 -11.56 19.95
N LEU A 172 7.48 -11.80 19.52
CA LEU A 172 7.89 -13.10 18.98
C LEU A 172 8.80 -13.83 19.96
N THR A 173 8.44 -15.06 20.31
CA THR A 173 9.25 -15.91 21.19
C THR A 173 10.04 -16.90 20.34
N PRO A 174 11.39 -16.89 20.38
CA PRO A 174 12.20 -17.84 19.62
C PRO A 174 11.88 -19.29 20.02
N ILE A 175 11.69 -20.16 19.04
CA ILE A 175 11.46 -21.59 19.27
C ILE A 175 12.47 -22.49 18.55
N GLY A 176 13.22 -21.97 17.56
CA GLY A 176 14.22 -22.76 16.86
C GLY A 176 14.84 -22.06 15.66
N THR A 177 15.68 -22.79 14.93
CA THR A 177 16.36 -22.33 13.71
C THR A 177 16.36 -23.43 12.66
N ALA A 178 16.32 -23.05 11.40
CA ALA A 178 16.37 -23.95 10.25
C ALA A 178 17.05 -23.26 9.05
N THR A 179 17.15 -23.98 7.93
CA THR A 179 17.53 -23.43 6.62
C THR A 179 16.42 -23.66 5.61
N ALA A 180 16.24 -22.71 4.71
CA ALA A 180 15.28 -22.82 3.61
C ALA A 180 15.98 -23.25 2.32
N GLY A 181 15.30 -24.11 1.55
CA GLY A 181 15.61 -24.35 0.15
C GLY A 181 15.15 -23.19 -0.73
N PRO A 182 15.49 -23.22 -2.03
CA PRO A 182 15.18 -22.13 -2.95
C PRO A 182 13.66 -22.02 -3.18
N ALA A 183 13.15 -20.78 -3.15
CA ALA A 183 11.76 -20.47 -3.47
C ALA A 183 11.66 -19.10 -4.14
N ALA A 184 10.88 -18.99 -5.21
CA ALA A 184 10.68 -17.72 -5.90
C ALA A 184 9.75 -16.78 -5.11
N SER A 185 9.92 -15.46 -5.30
CA SER A 185 8.91 -14.48 -4.89
C SER A 185 7.55 -14.87 -5.47
N GLY A 186 6.48 -14.73 -4.68
CA GLY A 186 5.13 -15.18 -5.01
C GLY A 186 4.84 -16.62 -4.60
N SER A 187 5.85 -17.42 -4.23
CA SER A 187 5.63 -18.80 -3.78
C SER A 187 4.95 -18.83 -2.42
N ILE A 188 3.99 -19.76 -2.27
CA ILE A 188 3.36 -20.11 -0.99
C ILE A 188 3.95 -21.39 -0.39
N ARG A 189 5.04 -21.92 -0.98
CA ARG A 189 5.71 -23.13 -0.53
C ARG A 189 7.21 -22.89 -0.42
N VAL A 190 7.79 -23.36 0.68
CA VAL A 190 9.23 -23.34 0.92
C VAL A 190 9.63 -24.62 1.64
N VAL A 191 10.71 -25.26 1.20
CA VAL A 191 11.27 -26.42 1.90
C VAL A 191 12.15 -25.92 3.05
N VAL A 192 11.95 -26.43 4.26
CA VAL A 192 12.68 -25.95 5.46
C VAL A 192 13.25 -27.12 6.25
N THR A 193 14.56 -27.09 6.55
CA THR A 193 15.26 -28.18 7.25
C THR A 193 15.99 -27.67 8.49
N PRO A 194 15.74 -28.23 9.70
CA PRO A 194 14.68 -29.19 10.02
C PRO A 194 13.27 -28.56 10.01
N SER A 195 12.23 -29.38 9.88
CA SER A 195 10.82 -28.96 9.92
C SER A 195 10.08 -29.36 11.21
N ALA A 196 10.77 -30.05 12.13
CA ALA A 196 10.15 -30.72 13.29
C ALA A 196 9.38 -29.77 14.22
N ASP A 197 9.83 -28.52 14.35
CA ASP A 197 9.22 -27.50 15.23
C ASP A 197 8.24 -26.57 14.48
N ILE A 198 7.92 -26.90 13.23
CA ILE A 198 7.04 -26.09 12.38
C ILE A 198 5.64 -26.69 12.37
N GLY A 199 4.67 -25.95 12.90
CA GLY A 199 3.26 -26.27 12.87
C GLY A 199 2.44 -25.15 12.24
N GLY A 200 1.12 -25.35 12.13
CA GLY A 200 0.21 -24.28 11.75
C GLY A 200 0.29 -23.14 12.78
N GLY A 201 0.56 -21.91 12.31
CA GLY A 201 0.72 -20.74 13.17
C GLY A 201 2.16 -20.42 13.56
N THR A 202 3.14 -21.31 13.29
CA THR A 202 4.56 -20.99 13.48
C THR A 202 4.96 -19.81 12.57
N VAL A 203 5.68 -18.85 13.13
CA VAL A 203 6.22 -17.71 12.38
C VAL A 203 7.64 -18.03 11.95
N LEU A 204 7.91 -17.89 10.65
CA LEU A 204 9.23 -18.07 10.06
C LEU A 204 9.76 -16.68 9.68
N ALA A 205 10.92 -16.31 10.20
CA ALA A 205 11.68 -15.17 9.70
C ALA A 205 12.76 -15.70 8.73
N LEU A 206 12.57 -15.45 7.43
CA LEU A 206 13.48 -15.88 6.37
C LEU A 206 14.50 -14.80 6.05
N GLY A 207 15.78 -15.17 6.04
CA GLY A 207 16.88 -14.27 5.74
C GLY A 207 17.54 -13.67 6.98
N PRO A 208 18.56 -12.83 6.78
CA PRO A 208 19.29 -12.23 7.88
C PRO A 208 18.47 -11.12 8.57
N PRO A 209 18.69 -10.84 9.86
CA PRO A 209 17.85 -9.91 10.64
C PRO A 209 17.58 -8.57 9.97
N GLU A 210 18.58 -7.95 9.34
CA GLU A 210 18.49 -6.67 8.65
C GLU A 210 17.52 -6.67 7.46
N ARG A 211 17.22 -7.86 6.89
CA ARG A 211 16.45 -8.01 5.65
C ARG A 211 15.37 -9.10 5.74
N GLU A 212 15.08 -9.56 6.95
CA GLU A 212 14.21 -10.70 7.19
C GLU A 212 12.77 -10.46 6.73
N GLU A 213 12.16 -11.51 6.20
CA GLU A 213 10.74 -11.56 5.86
C GLU A 213 10.02 -12.51 6.83
N HIS A 214 8.99 -12.01 7.51
CA HIS A 214 8.16 -12.81 8.39
C HIS A 214 6.96 -13.39 7.63
N VAL A 215 6.81 -14.71 7.68
CA VAL A 215 5.66 -15.44 7.13
C VAL A 215 5.12 -16.43 8.16
N ILE A 216 3.83 -16.75 8.07
CA ILE A 216 3.17 -17.67 8.99
C ILE A 216 2.95 -19.00 8.26
N ALA A 217 3.35 -20.11 8.88
CA ALA A 217 3.05 -21.44 8.39
C ALA A 217 1.54 -21.73 8.49
N ALA A 218 0.94 -22.16 7.38
CA ALA A 218 -0.41 -22.71 7.36
C ALA A 218 -0.39 -24.17 7.82
N ARG A 219 0.56 -24.96 7.28
CA ARG A 219 0.79 -26.38 7.59
C ARG A 219 2.15 -26.83 7.06
N VAL A 220 2.55 -28.05 7.42
CA VAL A 220 3.69 -28.75 6.83
C VAL A 220 3.19 -29.93 6.00
N GLU A 221 3.69 -30.05 4.78
CA GLU A 221 3.48 -31.16 3.85
C GLU A 221 4.70 -32.11 3.89
N PRO A 222 4.56 -33.38 3.45
CA PRO A 222 5.67 -34.33 3.38
C PRO A 222 6.89 -33.77 2.65
N GLY A 223 8.09 -34.20 3.04
CA GLY A 223 9.34 -33.70 2.45
C GLY A 223 9.71 -32.29 2.92
N ASN A 224 9.40 -31.96 4.18
CA ASN A 224 9.78 -30.69 4.81
C ASN A 224 9.21 -29.43 4.12
N THR A 225 8.13 -29.57 3.35
CA THR A 225 7.54 -28.46 2.61
C THR A 225 6.58 -27.69 3.52
N VAL A 226 6.94 -26.47 3.89
CA VAL A 226 6.07 -25.57 4.66
C VAL A 226 5.18 -24.81 3.69
N VAL A 227 3.87 -24.90 3.89
CA VAL A 227 2.88 -24.09 3.17
C VAL A 227 2.68 -22.80 3.95
N LEU A 228 2.83 -21.66 3.29
CA LEU A 228 2.75 -20.32 3.88
C LEU A 228 1.32 -19.78 3.76
N ARG A 229 0.88 -18.99 4.75
CA ARG A 229 -0.42 -18.28 4.70
C ARG A 229 -0.40 -17.12 3.71
N ILE A 230 0.78 -16.59 3.40
CA ILE A 230 1.00 -15.49 2.47
C ILE A 230 2.11 -15.86 1.49
N PRO A 231 2.08 -15.36 0.24
CA PRO A 231 3.17 -15.57 -0.70
C PRO A 231 4.42 -14.81 -0.24
N LEU A 232 5.59 -15.36 -0.55
CA LEU A 232 6.88 -14.70 -0.31
C LEU A 232 6.98 -13.38 -1.09
N ALA A 233 7.33 -12.30 -0.43
CA ALA A 233 7.66 -11.02 -1.05
C ALA A 233 9.03 -11.07 -1.75
N ARG A 234 9.96 -11.91 -1.27
CA ARG A 234 11.31 -12.04 -1.81
C ARG A 234 11.65 -13.44 -2.26
N THR A 235 12.55 -13.54 -3.23
CA THR A 235 13.17 -14.81 -3.59
C THR A 235 14.06 -15.28 -2.45
N VAL A 236 13.86 -16.54 -2.05
CA VAL A 236 14.66 -17.26 -1.08
C VAL A 236 15.68 -18.10 -1.85
N ILE A 237 16.94 -17.97 -1.51
CA ILE A 237 18.02 -18.78 -2.08
C ILE A 237 18.28 -20.01 -1.22
N ASP A 238 18.90 -21.03 -1.78
CA ASP A 238 19.24 -22.25 -1.04
C ASP A 238 20.16 -21.94 0.15
N GLY A 239 19.89 -22.57 1.29
CA GLY A 239 20.63 -22.34 2.54
C GLY A 239 20.27 -21.04 3.28
N THR A 240 19.23 -20.31 2.87
CA THR A 240 18.79 -19.09 3.56
C THR A 240 18.49 -19.42 5.03
N PRO A 241 19.04 -18.68 6.01
CA PRO A 241 18.74 -18.93 7.41
C PRO A 241 17.27 -18.63 7.71
N VAL A 242 16.66 -19.49 8.52
CA VAL A 242 15.29 -19.34 9.01
C VAL A 242 15.31 -19.35 10.53
N ARG A 243 14.71 -18.33 11.14
CA ARG A 243 14.43 -18.31 12.58
C ARG A 243 12.95 -18.60 12.81
N LEU A 244 12.67 -19.47 13.75
CA LEU A 244 11.33 -19.93 14.08
C LEU A 244 10.85 -19.23 15.35
N PHE A 245 9.61 -18.76 15.33
CA PHE A 245 9.00 -18.10 16.47
C PHE A 245 7.57 -18.58 16.72
N GLY A 246 7.17 -18.56 17.99
CA GLY A 246 5.78 -18.50 18.40
C GLY A 246 5.32 -17.04 18.46
N ALA A 247 4.16 -16.74 17.87
CA ALA A 247 3.50 -15.43 18.03
C ALA A 247 2.93 -15.31 19.45
N GLY A 248 3.28 -14.23 20.14
CA GLY A 248 2.87 -13.92 21.50
C GLY A 248 1.80 -12.85 21.57
N GLY A 249 1.71 -12.20 22.74
CA GLY A 249 0.73 -11.15 23.00
C GLY A 249 0.90 -9.94 22.09
N LEU A 250 -0.23 -9.32 21.74
CA LEU A 250 -0.29 -8.08 20.99
C LEU A 250 -0.25 -6.87 21.92
N SER A 251 0.45 -5.82 21.53
CA SER A 251 0.35 -4.52 22.19
C SER A 251 -1.00 -3.87 21.89
N ALA A 252 -1.32 -2.79 22.60
CA ALA A 252 -2.43 -1.92 22.20
C ALA A 252 -2.25 -1.48 20.73
N PRO A 253 -3.30 -1.58 19.90
CA PRO A 253 -3.21 -1.24 18.49
C PRO A 253 -3.14 0.27 18.27
N THR A 254 -2.44 0.68 17.22
CA THR A 254 -2.75 1.89 16.46
C THR A 254 -3.58 1.52 15.23
N MET A 255 -3.98 2.50 14.43
CA MET A 255 -4.76 2.29 13.21
C MET A 255 -3.99 2.74 11.98
N LEU A 256 -4.20 2.07 10.85
CA LEU A 256 -3.77 2.59 9.55
C LEU A 256 -4.47 3.92 9.27
N ALA A 257 -3.68 4.98 9.02
CA ALA A 257 -4.19 6.31 8.69
C ALA A 257 -4.68 6.39 7.24
N ARG A 258 -4.20 5.49 6.37
CA ARG A 258 -4.66 5.31 4.99
C ARG A 258 -4.56 3.84 4.58
N ALA A 259 -5.25 3.48 3.51
CA ALA A 259 -5.16 2.14 2.94
C ALA A 259 -3.74 1.83 2.45
N VAL A 260 -3.34 0.57 2.58
CA VAL A 260 -2.05 0.03 2.11
C VAL A 260 -2.29 -0.99 1.01
N HIS A 261 -1.32 -1.15 0.13
CA HIS A 261 -1.38 -2.04 -1.03
C HIS A 261 -0.29 -3.11 -0.98
N PRO A 262 -0.48 -4.23 -1.70
CA PRO A 262 0.59 -5.19 -1.93
C PRO A 262 1.81 -4.48 -2.52
N GLY A 263 2.98 -4.73 -1.94
CA GLY A 263 4.22 -4.06 -2.31
C GLY A 263 4.56 -2.83 -1.48
N ASP A 264 3.64 -2.29 -0.66
CA ASP A 264 3.96 -1.19 0.26
C ASP A 264 4.89 -1.69 1.37
N GLY A 265 6.05 -1.06 1.52
CA GLY A 265 7.01 -1.31 2.61
C GLY A 265 7.06 -0.15 3.61
N VAL A 266 6.21 0.86 3.46
CA VAL A 266 5.95 1.87 4.48
C VAL A 266 4.46 1.93 4.75
N ILE A 267 4.08 1.76 6.01
CA ILE A 267 2.71 2.04 6.45
C ILE A 267 2.63 3.43 7.07
N VAL A 268 1.47 4.06 6.94
CA VAL A 268 1.15 5.31 7.65
C VAL A 268 0.14 4.97 8.72
N SER A 269 0.52 5.18 9.98
CA SER A 269 -0.26 4.85 11.16
C SER A 269 -0.72 6.12 11.88
N ALA A 270 -1.83 6.05 12.62
CA ALA A 270 -2.37 7.19 13.36
C ALA A 270 -1.46 7.61 14.54
N ALA A 271 -0.70 6.67 15.09
CA ALA A 271 0.24 6.89 16.19
C ALA A 271 1.51 6.07 15.97
N ALA A 272 2.63 6.53 16.53
CA ALA A 272 3.91 5.87 16.36
C ALA A 272 3.90 4.45 16.97
N SER A 273 4.55 3.51 16.28
CA SER A 273 4.84 2.17 16.81
C SER A 273 6.34 2.01 16.96
N THR A 274 6.79 1.63 18.15
CA THR A 274 8.18 1.27 18.44
C THR A 274 8.40 -0.24 18.49
N ALA A 275 7.37 -1.03 18.16
CA ALA A 275 7.45 -2.48 18.19
C ALA A 275 8.35 -2.99 17.05
N GLY A 276 9.31 -3.86 17.37
CA GLY A 276 10.24 -4.44 16.38
C GLY A 276 9.57 -5.36 15.35
N VAL A 277 8.40 -5.89 15.68
CA VAL A 277 7.50 -6.61 14.76
C VAL A 277 6.09 -6.09 14.97
N ILE A 278 5.40 -5.83 13.87
CA ILE A 278 3.98 -5.47 13.87
C ILE A 278 3.15 -6.56 13.22
N GLU A 279 1.92 -6.69 13.68
CA GLU A 279 0.82 -7.40 13.04
C GLU A 279 -0.12 -6.40 12.38
N VAL A 280 -0.44 -6.64 11.12
CA VAL A 280 -1.53 -5.97 10.40
C VAL A 280 -2.58 -7.02 10.09
N SER A 281 -3.80 -6.86 10.61
CA SER A 281 -4.87 -7.83 10.40
C SER A 281 -6.24 -7.21 10.23
N ASP A 282 -6.93 -7.64 9.17
CA ASP A 282 -8.34 -7.29 8.86
C ASP A 282 -9.33 -8.40 9.27
N GLY A 283 -8.87 -9.38 10.05
CA GLY A 283 -9.63 -10.56 10.48
C GLY A 283 -9.71 -11.69 9.43
N ALA A 284 -9.61 -11.37 8.14
CA ALA A 284 -9.53 -12.36 7.07
C ALA A 284 -8.07 -12.69 6.70
N ARG A 285 -7.18 -11.71 6.85
CA ARG A 285 -5.77 -11.72 6.50
C ARG A 285 -4.97 -11.22 7.69
N THR A 286 -3.80 -11.80 7.88
CA THR A 286 -2.87 -11.43 8.94
C THR A 286 -1.47 -11.45 8.38
N GLU A 287 -0.74 -10.37 8.58
CA GLU A 287 0.64 -10.22 8.15
C GLU A 287 1.51 -9.73 9.31
N LEU A 288 2.60 -10.44 9.58
CA LEU A 288 3.64 -9.99 10.50
C LEU A 288 4.77 -9.36 9.70
N ARG A 289 5.27 -8.20 10.16
CA ARG A 289 6.38 -7.51 9.52
C ARG A 289 7.35 -6.97 10.56
N ALA A 290 8.64 -7.27 10.36
CA ALA A 290 9.71 -6.60 11.08
C ALA A 290 9.74 -5.13 10.70
N THR A 291 9.88 -4.28 11.71
CA THR A 291 10.00 -2.82 11.55
C THR A 291 11.43 -2.37 11.73
N GLY A 292 11.68 -1.13 11.32
CA GLY A 292 12.97 -0.48 11.47
C GLY A 292 13.98 -1.00 10.45
N LEU A 293 14.60 -0.07 9.73
CA LEU A 293 15.60 -0.40 8.73
C LEU A 293 16.96 -0.58 9.40
N ARG A 294 17.74 -1.51 8.85
CA ARG A 294 19.13 -1.74 9.26
C ARG A 294 20.01 -1.88 8.04
N SER A 295 21.26 -1.46 8.18
CA SER A 295 22.29 -1.81 7.19
C SER A 295 22.74 -3.26 7.34
N ASP A 296 23.07 -3.89 6.22
CA ASP A 296 23.67 -5.21 6.15
C ASP A 296 25.16 -5.20 6.46
N THR A 297 25.82 -6.34 6.33
CA THR A 297 27.26 -6.50 6.59
C THR A 297 28.16 -5.61 5.73
N ASP A 298 27.68 -5.18 4.55
CA ASP A 298 28.37 -4.28 3.64
C ASP A 298 27.96 -2.81 3.85
N GLY A 299 27.23 -2.52 4.93
CA GLY A 299 26.69 -1.21 5.23
C GLY A 299 25.51 -0.83 4.34
N ARG A 300 25.01 -1.73 3.46
CA ARG A 300 23.93 -1.39 2.53
C ARG A 300 22.58 -1.52 3.21
N TRP A 301 21.66 -0.65 2.85
CA TRP A 301 20.29 -0.70 3.34
C TRP A 301 19.31 -0.48 2.19
N ARG A 302 18.10 -1.00 2.35
CA ARG A 302 17.04 -0.86 1.36
C ARG A 302 15.67 -0.92 2.00
N LEU A 303 14.84 0.04 1.62
CA LEU A 303 13.42 0.11 1.87
C LEU A 303 12.71 -0.02 0.52
N ASP A 304 12.05 -1.15 0.32
CA ASP A 304 11.17 -1.34 -0.83
C ASP A 304 9.81 -0.68 -0.54
N GLY A 305 9.09 -0.23 -1.57
CA GLY A 305 7.66 0.01 -1.40
C GLY A 305 7.24 1.34 -0.80
N VAL A 306 7.91 2.44 -1.14
CA VAL A 306 7.52 3.80 -0.70
C VAL A 306 6.52 4.39 -1.70
N ARG A 307 5.26 4.52 -1.27
CA ARG A 307 4.15 5.06 -2.08
C ARG A 307 3.65 6.38 -1.53
N GLY A 308 3.49 7.39 -2.38
CA GLY A 308 2.88 8.67 -2.02
C GLY A 308 3.56 9.37 -0.83
N ILE A 309 4.89 9.29 -0.73
CA ILE A 309 5.69 9.95 0.32
C ILE A 309 6.82 10.71 -0.39
N PRO A 310 6.64 12.02 -0.69
CA PRO A 310 7.60 12.79 -1.49
C PRO A 310 8.83 13.24 -0.69
N ARG A 311 8.79 13.15 0.64
CA ARG A 311 9.88 13.55 1.51
C ARG A 311 9.96 12.65 2.73
N VAL A 312 11.17 12.37 3.16
CA VAL A 312 11.46 11.53 4.32
C VAL A 312 12.49 12.22 5.19
N THR A 313 12.43 11.97 6.48
CA THR A 313 13.41 12.43 7.46
C THR A 313 14.10 11.22 8.03
N LEU A 314 15.41 11.14 7.83
CA LEU A 314 16.23 10.03 8.30
C LEU A 314 17.03 10.45 9.53
N THR A 315 17.05 9.56 10.52
CA THR A 315 18.02 9.60 11.63
C THR A 315 18.74 8.26 11.65
N VAL A 316 20.06 8.28 11.61
CA VAL A 316 20.89 7.07 11.51
C VAL A 316 21.82 7.01 12.71
N SER A 317 21.84 5.85 13.36
CA SER A 317 22.65 5.62 14.55
C SER A 317 23.29 4.24 14.51
N ALA A 318 24.49 4.12 15.08
CA ALA A 318 25.17 2.86 15.29
C ALA A 318 25.92 2.91 16.63
N PRO A 319 26.06 1.79 17.35
CA PRO A 319 26.79 1.76 18.61
C PRO A 319 28.24 2.27 18.43
N GLY A 320 28.65 3.20 19.29
CA GLY A 320 30.01 3.74 19.27
C GLY A 320 30.30 4.78 18.18
N LEU A 321 29.29 5.21 17.42
CA LEU A 321 29.40 6.29 16.44
C LEU A 321 28.41 7.41 16.76
N THR A 322 28.72 8.63 16.30
CA THR A 322 27.85 9.80 16.42
C THR A 322 26.60 9.65 15.53
N THR A 323 25.41 9.81 16.12
CA THR A 323 24.14 9.80 15.39
C THR A 323 24.06 10.94 14.39
N VAL A 324 23.66 10.63 13.16
CA VAL A 324 23.41 11.63 12.10
C VAL A 324 21.89 11.82 11.90
N GLY A 325 21.47 13.08 11.82
CA GLY A 325 20.08 13.46 11.60
C GLY A 325 19.39 14.05 12.85
N PRO A 326 18.13 14.48 12.71
CA PRO A 326 17.25 14.26 11.55
C PRO A 326 17.64 15.06 10.30
N VAL A 327 17.78 14.41 9.14
CA VAL A 327 18.01 15.05 7.82
C VAL A 327 16.85 14.78 6.88
N VAL A 328 16.37 15.83 6.19
CA VAL A 328 15.29 15.73 5.21
C VAL A 328 15.85 15.36 3.84
N HIS A 329 15.27 14.33 3.22
CA HIS A 329 15.55 13.91 1.86
C HIS A 329 14.29 14.00 1.02
N LEU A 330 14.42 14.60 -0.17
CA LEU A 330 13.37 14.60 -1.17
C LEU A 330 13.45 13.29 -1.96
N LEU A 331 12.31 12.64 -2.11
CA LEU A 331 12.17 11.47 -2.96
C LEU A 331 11.61 11.90 -4.32
N SER A 332 12.07 11.23 -5.36
CA SER A 332 11.57 11.37 -6.72
C SER A 332 10.79 10.12 -7.11
N ALA A 333 9.57 10.33 -7.63
CA ALA A 333 8.78 9.26 -8.25
C ALA A 333 9.41 8.74 -9.56
N ALA A 334 10.39 9.46 -10.13
CA ALA A 334 11.12 9.05 -11.33
C ALA A 334 12.42 8.29 -11.03
N ALA A 335 12.82 8.19 -9.76
CA ALA A 335 14.01 7.46 -9.34
C ALA A 335 13.62 6.19 -8.58
N ASP A 336 14.09 5.03 -9.06
CA ASP A 336 13.93 3.76 -8.36
C ASP A 336 15.21 2.91 -8.49
N PRO A 337 16.03 2.79 -7.43
CA PRO A 337 15.84 3.38 -6.10
C PRO A 337 16.19 4.87 -6.05
N ASN A 338 15.60 5.58 -5.09
CA ASN A 338 16.15 6.83 -4.56
C ASN A 338 17.38 6.49 -3.71
N VAL A 339 18.56 7.02 -4.07
CA VAL A 339 19.83 6.67 -3.40
C VAL A 339 20.18 7.71 -2.33
N ILE A 340 20.39 7.25 -1.09
CA ILE A 340 20.78 8.08 0.06
C ILE A 340 21.93 7.40 0.81
N ASP A 341 23.16 7.85 0.57
CA ASP A 341 24.34 7.41 1.32
C ASP A 341 24.54 8.30 2.56
N ILE A 342 25.00 7.70 3.66
CA ILE A 342 25.18 8.35 4.97
C ILE A 342 26.54 7.97 5.54
N ASP A 343 27.29 8.99 5.95
CA ASP A 343 28.56 8.82 6.65
C ASP A 343 28.38 9.16 8.14
N LEU A 344 28.74 8.24 9.03
CA LEU A 344 28.66 8.37 10.48
C LEU A 344 30.03 8.77 11.06
N PRO A 345 30.15 9.93 11.72
CA PRO A 345 31.35 10.30 12.45
C PRO A 345 31.57 9.37 13.65
N ALA A 346 32.84 9.18 14.04
CA ALA A 346 33.18 8.56 15.32
C ALA A 346 32.64 9.36 16.52
#